data_AF-A0AAW4C9H7-F1
#
_entry.id   AF-A0AAW4C9H7-F1
#
_cell.length_a   1.000
_cell.length_b   1.000
_cell.length_c   1.000
_cell.angle_alpha   90.00
_cell.angle_beta   90.00
_cell.angle_gamma   90.00
#
_symmetry.space_group_name_H-M   'P 1'
#
loop_
_entity.id
_entity.type
_entity.pdbx_description
1 polymer ?
#
loop_
_entity_poly.entity_id
_entity_poly.type
_entity_poly.pdbx_seq_one_letter_code
_entity_poly.pdbx_strand_id
1 'polypeptide(L)' 'MAYSTDFKQRALDYIKEGNSHVEAAKVFDVGVRTLFTWEKNLREQGHLERKKRVV' A
#
# COMPACT_ATOMS: atom_id res chain seq x y z
N MET A 1 -8.37 -0.99 10.79
CA MET A 1 -7.96 -2.19 10.01
C MET A 1 -6.48 -2.11 9.71
N ALA A 2 -5.72 -3.17 9.94
CA ALA A 2 -4.28 -3.20 9.69
C ALA A 2 -4.00 -4.21 8.58
N TYR A 3 -3.50 -3.72 7.45
CA TYR A 3 -3.02 -4.56 6.35
C TYR A 3 -1.60 -5.01 6.64
N SER A 4 -1.28 -6.28 6.36
CA SER A 4 0.08 -6.80 6.48
C SER A 4 1.00 -6.17 5.44
N THR A 5 2.30 -6.12 5.72
CA THR A 5 3.30 -5.56 4.80
C THR A 5 3.30 -6.31 3.46
N ASP A 6 3.23 -7.64 3.49
CA ASP A 6 3.16 -8.46 2.27
C ASP A 6 1.91 -8.17 1.43
N PHE A 7 0.79 -7.84 2.08
CA PHE A 7 -0.43 -7.45 1.37
C PHE A 7 -0.25 -6.10 0.67
N LYS A 8 0.31 -5.12 1.38
CA LYS A 8 0.59 -3.79 0.80
C LYS A 8 1.59 -3.90 -0.35
N GLN A 9 2.63 -4.72 -0.19
CA GLN A 9 3.67 -4.91 -1.19
C GLN A 9 3.08 -5.49 -2.48
N ARG A 10 2.27 -6.55 -2.38
CA ARG A 10 1.57 -7.13 -3.54
C ARG A 10 0.68 -6.12 -4.27
N ALA A 11 -0.04 -5.27 -3.53
CA ALA A 11 -0.87 -4.23 -4.13
C ALA A 11 -0.04 -3.17 -4.88
N LEU A 12 1.11 -2.77 -4.32
CA LEU A 12 2.01 -1.82 -4.96
C LEU A 12 2.75 -2.43 -6.16
N ASP A 13 3.13 -3.70 -6.11
CA ASP A 13 3.79 -4.36 -7.23
C ASP A 13 2.83 -4.56 -8.41
N TYR A 14 1.56 -4.87 -8.13
CA TYR A 14 0.52 -4.87 -9.16
C TYR A 14 0.39 -3.50 -9.87
N ILE A 15 0.50 -2.38 -9.14
CA ILE A 15 0.51 -1.03 -9.75
C ILE A 15 1.78 -0.81 -10.58
N LYS A 16 2.96 -1.23 -10.09
CA LYS A 16 4.24 -1.11 -10.82
C LYS A 16 4.26 -1.92 -12.12
N GLU A 17 3.52 -3.02 -12.19
CA GLU A 17 3.34 -3.83 -13.41
C GLU A 17 2.52 -3.11 -14.49
N GLY A 18 2.03 -1.89 -14.21
CA GLY A 18 1.33 -1.02 -15.16
C GLY A 18 -0.17 -0.93 -14.92
N ASN A 19 -0.70 -1.59 -13.89
CA ASN A 19 -2.12 -1.51 -13.55
C ASN A 19 -2.46 -0.18 -12.86
N SER A 20 -3.70 0.27 -13.04
CA SER A 20 -4.16 1.54 -12.44
C SER A 20 -4.46 1.39 -10.94
N HIS A 21 -4.34 2.47 -10.16
CA HIS A 21 -4.76 2.49 -8.75
C HIS A 21 -6.25 2.18 -8.56
N VAL A 22 -7.10 2.52 -9.54
CA VAL A 22 -8.54 2.23 -9.49
C VAL A 22 -8.81 0.74 -9.64
N GLU A 23 -8.06 0.06 -10.51
CA GLU A 23 -8.14 -1.38 -10.68
C GLU A 23 -7.55 -2.13 -9.48
N ALA A 24 -6.37 -1.71 -9.01
CA ALA A 24 -5.77 -2.24 -7.80
C ALA A 24 -6.70 -2.10 -6.58
N ALA A 25 -7.40 -0.98 -6.44
CA ALA A 25 -8.38 -0.78 -5.38
C ALA A 25 -9.51 -1.83 -5.40
N LYS A 26 -9.96 -2.23 -6.58
CA LYS A 26 -10.97 -3.28 -6.75
C LYS A 26 -10.40 -4.67 -6.48
N VAL A 27 -9.24 -4.99 -7.05
CA VAL A 27 -8.59 -6.31 -6.93
C VAL A 27 -8.21 -6.62 -5.48
N PHE A 28 -7.72 -5.61 -4.76
CA PHE A 28 -7.26 -5.76 -3.38
C PHE A 28 -8.32 -5.32 -2.35
N ASP A 29 -9.53 -4.95 -2.76
CA ASP A 29 -10.60 -4.46 -1.88
C ASP A 29 -10.12 -3.40 -0.87
N VAL A 30 -9.44 -2.37 -1.39
CA VAL A 30 -8.95 -1.23 -0.60
C VAL A 30 -9.31 0.08 -1.25
N GLY A 31 -9.34 1.16 -0.45
CA GLY A 31 -9.55 2.50 -1.00
C GLY A 31 -8.37 2.94 -1.87
N VAL A 32 -8.65 3.61 -2.99
CA VAL A 32 -7.62 4.23 -3.86
C VAL A 32 -6.68 5.15 -3.06
N ARG A 33 -7.23 5.92 -2.11
CA ARG A 33 -6.47 6.80 -1.21
C ARG A 33 -5.50 6.02 -0.30
N THR A 34 -5.84 4.79 0.06
CA THR A 34 -4.99 3.89 0.84
C THR A 34 -3.76 3.49 0.04
N LEU A 35 -3.92 3.15 -1.25
CA LEU A 35 -2.81 2.82 -2.15
C LEU A 35 -1.84 4.00 -2.30
N PHE A 36 -2.35 5.21 -2.56
CA PHE A 36 -1.51 6.42 -2.61
C PHE A 36 -0.76 6.68 -1.29
N THR A 37 -1.39 6.36 -0.16
CA THR A 37 -0.75 6.50 1.16
C THR A 37 0.41 5.51 1.30
N TRP A 38 0.26 4.27 0.81
CA TRP A 38 1.33 3.28 0.85
C TRP A 38 2.50 3.64 -0.07
N GLU A 39 2.23 4.11 -1.29
CA GLU A 39 3.29 4.61 -2.18
C GLU A 39 4.03 5.78 -1.56
N LYS A 40 3.30 6.73 -0.98
CA LYS A 40 3.89 7.88 -0.26
C LYS A 40 4.79 7.40 0.87
N ASN A 41 4.31 6.48 1.70
CA ASN A 41 5.09 5.93 2.81
C ASN A 41 6.33 5.17 2.33
N LEU A 42 6.20 4.35 1.27
CA LEU A 42 7.34 3.64 0.70
C LEU A 42 8.37 4.61 0.14
N ARG A 43 7.95 5.67 -0.56
CA ARG A 43 8.83 6.70 -1.10
C ARG A 43 9.54 7.51 -0.01
N GLU A 44 8.80 7.94 1.02
CA GLU A 44 9.33 8.87 2.04
C GLU A 44 10.07 8.15 3.17
N GLN A 45 9.67 6.93 3.53
CA GLN A 45 10.19 6.21 4.68
C GLN A 45 11.03 4.99 4.28
N GLY A 46 10.95 4.55 3.02
CA GLY A 46 11.63 3.35 2.53
C GLY A 46 11.03 2.03 3.01
N HIS A 47 9.97 2.06 3.82
CA HIS A 47 9.30 0.87 4.36
C HIS A 47 7.78 1.06 4.52
N LEU A 48 7.05 -0.05 4.48
CA LEU A 48 5.60 -0.11 4.64
C LEU A 48 5.16 -0.53 6.05
N GLU A 49 6.13 -0.82 6.92
CA GLU A 49 5.91 -1.19 8.31
C GLU A 49 5.23 -0.07 9.07
N ARG A 50 4.29 -0.44 9.93
CA ARG A 50 3.69 0.53 10.84
C ARG A 50 4.75 0.94 11.85
N LYS A 51 4.93 2.25 12.08
CA LYS A 51 5.69 2.73 13.25
C LYS A 51 5.14 2.09 14.51
N LYS A 52 5.98 1.35 15.23
CA LYS A 52 5.66 0.86 16.58
C LYS A 52 5.29 2.06 17.43
N ARG A 53 4.12 2.04 18.06
CA ARG A 53 3.80 3.01 19.11
C ARG A 53 4.68 2.63 20.30
N VAL A 54 5.58 3.52 20.67
CA VAL A 54 6.18 3.48 22.01
C VAL A 54 5.05 3.91 22.95
N VAL A 55 4.64 3.00 23.81
CA VAL A 55 3.64 3.23 24.87
C VAL A 55 4.40 3.57 26.15
#